data_AF-A0A3L8C606-F1
#
_entry.id   AF-A0A3L8C606-F1
#
_cell.length_a   1.000
_cell.length_b   1.000
_cell.length_c   1.000
_cell.angle_alpha   90.00
_cell.angle_beta   90.00
_cell.angle_gamma   90.00
#
_symmetry.space_group_name_H-M   'P 1'
#
loop_
_entity.id
_entity.type
_entity.pdbx_description
1 polymer ?
#
loop_
_entity_poly.entity_id
_entity_poly.type
_entity_poly.pdbx_seq_one_letter_code
_entity_poly.pdbx_strand_id
1 'polypeptide(L)'
;PSPEREHIKQHFEDSEQLGFDFAYRYPAVNRVIQTAGRLIRSEQDRGLLLLMDDRFTQAQYRTLLPSHWQPRLVKNSDDLQWALASFFPK
;
A
#
# COMPACT_ATOMS: atom_id res chain seq x y z
N PRO A 1 -0.67 -13.94 -14.89
CA PRO A 1 -1.97 -13.52 -14.30
C PRO A 1 -2.94 -14.69 -14.30
N SER A 2 -3.89 -14.78 -13.36
CA SER A 2 -4.91 -15.84 -13.42
C SER A 2 -5.93 -15.53 -14.52
N PRO A 3 -6.53 -16.56 -15.17
CA PRO A 3 -7.59 -16.35 -16.17
C PRO A 3 -8.74 -15.49 -15.64
N GLU A 4 -9.15 -15.72 -14.38
CA GLU A 4 -10.16 -14.92 -13.70
C GLU A 4 -9.83 -13.42 -13.66
N ARG A 5 -8.59 -13.05 -13.34
CA ARG A 5 -8.18 -11.64 -13.30
C ARG A 5 -8.18 -11.01 -14.68
N GLU A 6 -7.83 -11.77 -15.71
CA GLU A 6 -7.87 -11.25 -17.07
C GLU A 6 -9.32 -11.05 -17.55
N HIS A 7 -10.24 -11.93 -17.16
CA HIS A 7 -11.67 -11.72 -17.42
C HIS A 7 -12.23 -10.49 -16.70
N ILE A 8 -11.87 -10.28 -15.43
CA ILE A 8 -12.23 -9.06 -14.69
C ILE A 8 -11.67 -7.84 -15.41
N LYS A 9 -10.40 -7.88 -15.80
CA LYS A 9 -9.76 -6.79 -16.52
C LYS A 9 -10.53 -6.46 -17.80
N GLN A 10 -10.76 -7.44 -18.67
CA GLN A 10 -11.47 -7.25 -19.93
C GLN A 10 -12.87 -6.65 -19.72
N HIS A 11 -13.63 -7.17 -18.76
CA HIS A 11 -14.98 -6.69 -18.45
C HIS A 11 -15.03 -5.20 -18.07
N PHE A 12 -14.09 -4.75 -17.24
CA PHE A 12 -14.03 -3.35 -16.76
C PHE A 12 -13.20 -2.43 -17.67
N GLU A 13 -12.39 -2.99 -18.58
CA GLU A 13 -11.68 -2.23 -19.60
C GLU A 13 -12.66 -1.70 -20.66
N ASP A 14 -13.55 -2.56 -21.14
CA ASP A 14 -14.47 -2.25 -22.23
C ASP A 14 -15.58 -1.26 -21.80
N SER A 15 -15.88 -1.17 -20.51
CA SER A 15 -16.96 -0.34 -19.94
C SER A 15 -16.48 0.99 -19.37
N GLU A 16 -15.37 1.00 -18.62
CA GLU A 16 -14.93 2.17 -17.84
C GLU A 16 -13.45 2.52 -18.02
N GLN A 17 -12.68 1.77 -18.84
CA GLN A 17 -11.21 1.87 -18.93
C GLN A 17 -10.51 1.72 -17.57
N LEU A 18 -11.15 1.00 -16.63
CA LEU A 18 -10.65 0.75 -15.27
C LEU A 18 -10.27 -0.73 -15.08
N GLY A 19 -10.12 -1.49 -16.16
CA GLY A 19 -9.84 -2.92 -16.12
C GLY A 19 -8.64 -3.27 -15.26
N PHE A 20 -7.54 -2.49 -15.41
CA PHE A 20 -6.35 -2.68 -14.58
C PHE A 20 -6.61 -2.42 -13.09
N ASP A 21 -7.42 -1.41 -12.77
CA ASP A 21 -7.67 -1.01 -11.40
C ASP A 21 -8.45 -2.07 -10.63
N PHE A 22 -9.50 -2.60 -11.24
CA PHE A 22 -10.31 -3.67 -10.65
C PHE A 22 -9.58 -5.00 -10.57
N ALA A 23 -8.83 -5.39 -11.61
CA ALA A 23 -8.17 -6.69 -11.65
C ALA A 23 -6.88 -6.76 -10.81
N TYR A 24 -6.17 -5.63 -10.65
CA TYR A 24 -4.83 -5.63 -10.06
C TYR A 24 -4.63 -4.56 -8.98
N ARG A 25 -4.97 -3.29 -9.22
CA ARG A 25 -4.64 -2.19 -8.29
C ARG A 25 -5.40 -2.29 -6.97
N TYR A 26 -6.74 -2.26 -7.01
CA TYR A 26 -7.56 -2.31 -5.81
C TYR A 26 -7.33 -3.61 -5.02
N PRO A 27 -7.26 -4.80 -5.64
CA PRO A 27 -6.92 -6.02 -4.91
C PRO A 27 -5.54 -5.96 -4.25
N ALA A 28 -4.54 -5.37 -4.89
CA ALA A 28 -3.20 -5.22 -4.31
C ALA A 28 -3.21 -4.27 -3.10
N VAL A 29 -3.84 -3.10 -3.22
CA VAL A 29 -3.94 -2.13 -2.11
C VAL A 29 -4.73 -2.72 -0.93
N ASN A 30 -5.82 -3.43 -1.20
CA ASN A 30 -6.58 -4.11 -0.14
C ASN A 30 -5.72 -5.10 0.65
N ARG A 31 -4.85 -5.86 -0.01
CA ARG A 31 -3.89 -6.76 0.67
C ARG A 31 -2.89 -6.02 1.54
N VAL A 32 -2.42 -4.85 1.09
CA VAL A 32 -1.53 -3.98 1.88
C VAL A 32 -2.23 -3.51 3.15
N ILE A 33 -3.46 -2.99 3.03
CA ILE A 33 -4.25 -2.50 4.17
C ILE A 33 -4.54 -3.64 5.16
N GLN A 34 -4.95 -4.81 4.66
CA GLN A 34 -5.20 -5.98 5.51
C GLN A 34 -3.94 -6.46 6.23
N THR A 35 -2.77 -6.39 5.58
CA THR A 35 -1.49 -6.76 6.19
C THR A 35 -1.09 -5.74 7.26
N ALA A 36 -1.24 -4.45 6.99
CA ALA A 36 -1.00 -3.40 7.97
C ALA A 36 -1.95 -3.48 9.17
N GLY A 37 -3.21 -3.88 8.96
CA GLY A 37 -4.16 -4.12 10.05
C GLY A 37 -3.75 -5.25 11.00
N ARG A 38 -2.77 -6.10 10.63
CA ARG A 38 -2.22 -7.12 11.53
C ARG A 38 -1.10 -6.60 12.44
N LEU A 39 -0.59 -5.40 12.16
CA LEU A 39 0.54 -4.78 12.84
C LEU A 39 0.18 -4.30 14.26
N ILE A 40 -1.06 -3.87 14.46
CA ILE A 40 -1.58 -3.34 15.73
C ILE A 40 -2.75 -4.22 16.15
N ARG A 41 -2.63 -4.89 17.31
CA ARG A 41 -3.64 -5.81 17.88
C ARG A 41 -4.09 -5.39 19.28
N SER A 42 -3.36 -4.49 19.91
CA SER A 42 -3.70 -3.86 21.19
C SER A 42 -3.45 -2.34 21.12
N GLU A 43 -3.98 -1.58 22.08
CA GLU A 43 -3.74 -0.14 22.18
C GLU A 43 -2.27 0.22 22.49
N GLN A 44 -1.51 -0.74 22.99
CA GLN A 44 -0.12 -0.58 23.39
C GLN A 44 0.85 -0.97 22.27
N ASP A 45 0.37 -1.65 21.24
CA ASP A 45 1.21 -2.09 20.13
C ASP A 45 1.73 -0.87 19.36
N ARG A 46 3.02 -0.92 19.03
CA ARG A 46 3.67 0.04 18.14
C ARG A 46 4.38 -0.75 17.05
N GLY A 47 4.21 -0.32 15.81
CA GLY A 47 4.84 -0.98 14.68
C GLY A 47 5.07 -0.03 13.53
N LEU A 48 5.97 -0.44 12.64
CA LEU A 48 6.29 0.27 11.42
C LEU A 48 5.79 -0.52 10.21
N LEU A 49 5.19 0.19 9.26
CA LEU A 49 4.83 -0.33 7.95
C LEU A 49 5.78 0.24 6.91
N LEU A 50 6.55 -0.63 6.25
CA LEU A 50 7.43 -0.24 5.16
C LEU A 50 6.77 -0.62 3.83
N LEU A 51 6.44 0.38 3.02
CA LEU A 51 5.88 0.22 1.69
C LEU A 51 7.01 0.27 0.66
N MET A 52 7.48 -0.89 0.21
CA MET A 52 8.65 -1.02 -0.67
C MET A 52 8.23 -1.06 -2.15
N ASP A 53 7.86 0.09 -2.71
CA ASP A 53 7.66 0.26 -4.15
C ASP A 53 7.42 1.75 -4.49
N ASP A 54 8.01 2.25 -5.58
CA ASP A 54 7.79 3.63 -6.03
C ASP A 54 6.32 3.89 -6.40
N ARG A 55 5.52 2.87 -6.71
CA ARG A 55 4.09 3.00 -6.96
C ARG A 55 3.34 3.69 -5.82
N PHE A 56 3.75 3.50 -4.57
CA PHE A 56 3.12 4.16 -3.41
C PHE A 56 3.40 5.68 -3.35
N THR A 57 4.30 6.20 -4.18
CA THR A 57 4.51 7.64 -4.34
C THR A 57 3.56 8.27 -5.36
N GLN A 58 2.98 7.46 -6.25
CA GLN A 58 2.08 7.93 -7.31
C GLN A 58 0.70 8.28 -6.73
N ALA A 59 0.10 9.38 -7.21
CA ALA A 59 -1.18 9.88 -6.70
C ALA A 59 -2.28 8.81 -6.69
N GLN A 60 -2.41 8.04 -7.78
CA GLN A 60 -3.41 6.98 -7.94
C GLN A 60 -3.32 5.84 -6.91
N TYR A 61 -2.17 5.62 -6.27
CA TYR A 61 -2.02 4.66 -5.18
C TYR A 61 -2.18 5.34 -3.82
N ARG A 62 -1.66 6.57 -3.66
CA ARG A 62 -1.76 7.33 -2.41
C ARG A 62 -3.20 7.62 -2.03
N THR A 63 -4.07 7.93 -2.99
CA THR A 63 -5.50 8.19 -2.76
C THR A 63 -6.27 6.97 -2.28
N LEU A 64 -5.75 5.77 -2.50
CA LEU A 64 -6.37 4.50 -2.10
C LEU A 64 -5.92 4.04 -0.71
N LEU A 65 -4.86 4.65 -0.15
CA LEU A 65 -4.43 4.36 1.22
C LEU A 65 -5.35 5.09 2.22
N PRO A 66 -5.49 4.58 3.45
CA PRO A 66 -6.26 5.26 4.49
C PRO A 66 -5.75 6.70 4.70
N SER A 67 -6.66 7.67 4.75
CA SER A 67 -6.31 9.11 4.81
C SER A 67 -5.49 9.51 6.04
N HIS A 68 -5.61 8.77 7.14
CA HIS A 68 -4.83 8.99 8.35
C HIS A 68 -3.39 8.47 8.23
N TRP A 69 -3.06 7.66 7.21
CA TRP A 69 -1.69 7.26 6.93
C TRP A 69 -0.95 8.43 6.28
N GLN A 70 0.18 8.82 6.88
CA GLN A 70 1.07 9.84 6.36
C GLN A 70 2.44 9.23 6.08
N PRO A 71 2.57 8.40 5.02
CA PRO A 71 3.83 7.71 4.73
C PRO A 71 4.92 8.72 4.36
N ARG A 72 6.07 8.58 5.01
CA ARG A 72 7.29 9.34 4.74
C ARG A 72 8.08 8.68 3.62
N LEU A 73 8.52 9.48 2.64
CA LEU A 73 9.44 9.00 1.61
C LEU A 73 10.83 8.79 2.23
N VAL A 74 11.41 7.63 1.98
CA VAL A 74 12.75 7.23 2.43
C VAL A 74 13.56 6.90 1.18
N LYS A 75 14.69 7.56 0.95
CA LYS A 75 15.41 7.49 -0.33
C LYS A 75 16.66 6.61 -0.27
N ASN A 76 17.20 6.38 0.92
CA ASN A 76 18.44 5.64 1.13
C ASN A 76 18.43 4.95 2.51
N SER A 77 19.49 4.18 2.78
CA SER A 77 19.68 3.45 4.04
C SER A 77 19.77 4.37 5.26
N ASP A 78 20.37 5.55 5.10
CA ASP A 78 20.62 6.46 6.21
C ASP A 78 19.31 7.13 6.67
N ASP A 79 18.47 7.54 5.71
CA ASP A 79 17.11 8.02 5.95
C ASP A 79 16.27 6.96 6.67
N LEU A 80 16.41 5.69 6.25
CA LEU A 80 15.70 4.57 6.86
C LEU A 80 16.18 4.37 8.30
N GLN A 81 17.49 4.30 8.51
CA GLN A 81 18.09 4.10 9.82
C GLN A 81 17.66 5.21 10.80
N TRP A 82 17.66 6.46 10.34
CA TRP A 82 17.18 7.60 11.12
C TRP A 82 15.69 7.47 11.47
N ALA A 83 14.84 7.08 10.50
CA ALA A 83 13.41 6.91 10.73
C ALA A 83 13.10 5.78 11.72
N LEU A 84 13.81 4.66 11.63
CA LEU A 84 13.71 3.54 12.57
C LEU A 84 14.10 3.96 13.98
N ALA A 85 15.26 4.64 14.12
CA ALA A 85 15.76 5.10 15.41
C ALA A 85 14.85 6.16 16.07
N SER A 86 14.18 6.98 15.27
CA SER A 86 13.26 8.01 15.79
C SER A 86 11.90 7.45 16.24
N PHE A 87 11.49 6.30 15.70
CA PHE A 87 10.17 5.70 16.00
C PHE A 87 10.17 4.90 17.31
N PHE A 88 11.25 4.17 17.59
CA PHE A 88 11.41 3.44 18.84
C PHE A 88 12.35 4.23 19.76
N PRO A 89 11.82 5.09 20.66
CA PRO A 89 12.66 5.75 21.65
C PRO A 89 13.38 4.69 22.49
N LYS A 90 14.63 4.99 22.87
CA LYS A 90 15.44 4.16 23.77
C LYS A 90 14.76 4.00 25.13
#